data_AF-A0A9X5X4R7-F1
#
_entry.id   AF-A0A9X5X4R7-F1
#
_cell.length_a   1.000
_cell.length_b   1.000
_cell.length_c   1.000
_cell.angle_alpha   90.00
_cell.angle_beta   90.00
_cell.angle_gamma   90.00
#
_symmetry.space_group_name_H-M   'P 1'
#
loop_
_entity.id
_entity.type
_entity.pdbx_description
1 polymer ?
#
loop_
_entity_poly.entity_id
_entity_poly.type
_entity_poly.pdbx_seq_one_letter_code
_entity_poly.pdbx_strand_id
1 'polypeptide(L)'
;ANATAAGLALRTALAMAAEELEAPAGEELAHVADQLMLGRTIDDALGELSERLPSRELIVLVTTLVLANKAGGSVVSSLRNLTHTLEDRKETRREVRTMLSEVNATAFTVPMLGLGSLLLINSSNEGALARVTGSGLGQTLVLISLGLYTVGFFVIRRLGKIEV
;
A
#
# COMPACT_ATOMS: atom_id res chain seq x y z
N ALA A 1 15.99 -0.36 -7.55
CA ALA A 1 17.10 -0.61 -6.62
C ALA A 1 17.46 -2.10 -6.58
N ASN A 2 16.54 -3.01 -6.25
CA ASN A 2 16.91 -4.42 -6.06
C ASN A 2 16.82 -5.29 -7.34
N ALA A 3 15.95 -4.98 -8.31
CA ALA A 3 15.85 -5.78 -9.56
C ALA A 3 17.10 -5.58 -10.42
N THR A 4 17.58 -4.34 -10.41
CA THR A 4 18.90 -3.95 -10.90
C THR A 4 20.01 -4.67 -10.14
N ALA A 5 19.86 -4.97 -8.84
CA ALA A 5 20.89 -5.69 -8.08
C ALA A 5 21.02 -7.16 -8.49
N ALA A 6 19.91 -7.87 -8.77
CA ALA A 6 19.95 -9.24 -9.28
C ALA A 6 20.60 -9.31 -10.69
N GLY A 7 20.23 -8.39 -11.58
CA GLY A 7 20.85 -8.29 -12.90
C GLY A 7 22.32 -7.82 -12.84
N LEU A 8 22.66 -6.94 -11.90
CA LEU A 8 24.03 -6.49 -11.64
C LEU A 8 24.89 -7.63 -11.09
N ALA A 9 24.36 -8.45 -10.17
CA ALA A 9 25.09 -9.55 -9.58
C ALA A 9 25.56 -10.57 -10.63
N LEU A 10 24.69 -10.94 -11.59
CA LEU A 10 25.09 -11.85 -12.67
C LEU A 10 26.09 -11.21 -13.63
N ARG A 11 25.94 -9.92 -13.94
CA ARG A 11 26.90 -9.17 -14.77
C ARG A 11 28.29 -9.13 -14.12
N THR A 12 28.34 -8.82 -12.82
CA THR A 12 29.58 -8.82 -12.04
C THR A 12 30.17 -10.22 -11.94
N ALA A 13 29.37 -11.25 -11.73
CA ALA A 13 29.84 -12.64 -11.67
C ALA A 13 30.46 -13.10 -12.99
N LEU A 14 29.86 -12.75 -14.14
CA LEU A 14 30.42 -13.05 -15.47
C LEU A 14 31.74 -12.31 -15.70
N ALA A 15 31.84 -11.04 -15.30
CA ALA A 15 33.09 -10.27 -15.41
C ALA A 15 34.20 -10.87 -14.53
N MET A 16 33.91 -11.25 -13.29
CA MET A 16 34.88 -11.92 -12.42
C MET A 16 35.32 -13.27 -13.00
N ALA A 17 34.38 -14.07 -13.53
CA ALA A 17 34.70 -15.34 -14.16
C ALA A 17 35.58 -15.17 -15.41
N ALA A 18 35.43 -14.06 -16.15
CA ALA A 18 36.28 -13.75 -17.29
C ALA A 18 37.75 -13.47 -16.88
N GLU A 19 37.97 -12.87 -15.71
CA GLU A 19 39.31 -12.60 -15.16
C GLU A 19 39.96 -13.84 -14.53
N GLU A 20 39.17 -14.76 -13.97
CA GLU A 20 39.67 -15.96 -13.29
C GLU A 20 39.96 -17.14 -14.24
N LEU A 21 39.32 -17.20 -15.40
CA LEU A 21 39.47 -18.31 -16.34
C LEU A 21 40.58 -18.05 -17.37
N GLU A 22 41.35 -19.10 -17.68
CA GLU A 22 42.34 -19.06 -18.74
C GLU A 22 41.70 -19.05 -20.15
N ALA A 23 42.47 -18.62 -21.15
CA ALA A 23 42.05 -18.68 -22.55
C ALA A 23 41.83 -20.15 -23.00
N PRO A 24 40.83 -20.43 -23.85
CA PRO A 24 39.95 -19.48 -24.55
C PRO A 24 38.68 -19.08 -23.76
N ALA A 25 38.40 -19.71 -22.62
CA ALA A 25 37.13 -19.51 -21.91
C ALA A 25 37.01 -18.11 -21.29
N GLY A 26 38.09 -17.59 -20.69
CA GLY A 26 38.12 -16.24 -20.15
C GLY A 26 37.87 -15.17 -21.20
N GLU A 27 38.45 -15.31 -22.40
CA GLU A 27 38.27 -14.37 -23.52
C GLU A 27 36.82 -14.31 -24.01
N GLU A 28 36.15 -15.47 -24.10
CA GLU A 28 34.75 -15.54 -24.52
C GLU A 28 33.79 -14.95 -23.48
N LEU A 29 34.06 -15.18 -22.18
CA LEU A 29 33.30 -14.53 -21.11
C LEU A 29 33.59 -13.03 -21.01
N ALA A 30 34.81 -12.59 -21.29
CA ALA A 30 35.16 -11.17 -21.38
C ALA A 30 34.36 -10.50 -22.50
N HIS A 31 34.24 -11.15 -23.66
CA HIS A 31 33.41 -10.66 -24.75
C HIS A 31 31.94 -10.52 -24.34
N VAL A 32 31.39 -11.50 -23.62
CA VAL A 32 30.02 -11.40 -23.06
C VAL A 32 29.91 -10.25 -22.06
N ALA A 33 30.87 -10.10 -21.15
CA ALA A 33 30.88 -9.02 -20.16
C ALA A 33 30.90 -7.64 -20.82
N ASP A 34 31.69 -7.46 -21.88
CA ASP A 34 31.74 -6.23 -22.68
C ASP A 34 30.40 -5.93 -23.35
N GLN A 35 29.78 -6.93 -23.99
CA GLN A 35 28.44 -6.77 -24.58
C GLN A 35 27.40 -6.34 -23.53
N LEU A 36 27.47 -6.93 -22.34
CA LEU A 36 26.61 -6.55 -21.23
C LEU A 36 26.86 -5.11 -20.79
N MET A 37 28.11 -4.65 -20.69
CA MET A 37 28.44 -3.26 -20.38
C MET A 37 27.88 -2.27 -21.42
N LEU A 38 27.85 -2.67 -22.70
CA LEU A 38 27.23 -1.91 -23.80
C LEU A 38 25.69 -1.89 -23.75
N GLY A 39 25.08 -2.50 -22.74
CA GLY A 39 23.64 -2.47 -22.51
C GLY A 39 22.87 -3.61 -23.16
N ARG A 40 23.53 -4.61 -23.75
CA ARG A 40 22.84 -5.82 -24.23
C ARG A 40 22.21 -6.60 -23.08
N THR A 41 21.18 -7.37 -23.41
CA THR A 41 20.50 -8.23 -22.45
C THR A 41 21.34 -9.49 -22.18
N ILE A 42 21.13 -10.09 -21.01
CA ILE A 42 21.81 -11.35 -20.63
C ILE A 42 21.40 -12.49 -21.54
N ASP A 43 20.11 -12.54 -21.91
CA ASP A 43 19.57 -13.49 -22.87
C ASP A 43 20.29 -13.40 -24.23
N ASP A 44 20.45 -12.19 -24.77
CA ASP A 44 21.09 -12.00 -26.08
C ASP A 44 22.58 -12.34 -26.05
N ALA A 45 23.32 -11.81 -25.06
CA ALA A 45 24.77 -11.95 -25.00
C ALA A 45 25.21 -13.41 -24.74
N LEU A 46 24.53 -14.11 -23.83
CA LEU A 46 24.80 -15.54 -23.59
C LEU A 46 24.26 -16.43 -24.72
N GLY A 47 23.16 -16.01 -25.38
CA GLY A 47 22.63 -16.69 -26.56
C GLY A 47 23.66 -16.72 -27.70
N GLU A 48 24.23 -15.56 -28.03
CA GLU A 48 25.26 -15.44 -29.08
C GLU A 48 26.53 -16.25 -28.74
N LEU A 49 26.92 -16.32 -27.45
CA LEU A 49 28.00 -17.21 -27.01
C LEU A 49 27.70 -18.68 -27.32
N SER A 50 26.47 -19.14 -27.06
CA SER A 50 26.05 -20.52 -27.34
C SER A 50 25.93 -20.83 -28.83
N GLU A 51 25.64 -19.84 -29.67
CA GLU A 51 25.63 -19.97 -31.13
C GLU A 51 27.05 -20.09 -31.70
N ARG A 52 28.00 -19.32 -31.14
CA ARG A 52 29.42 -19.37 -31.54
C ARG A 52 30.13 -20.64 -31.08
N LEU A 53 29.74 -21.17 -29.91
CA LEU A 53 30.30 -22.39 -29.33
C LEU A 53 29.19 -23.43 -29.06
N PRO A 54 28.72 -24.16 -30.08
CA PRO A 54 27.62 -25.11 -29.93
C PRO A 54 28.05 -26.40 -29.21
N SER A 55 28.24 -26.33 -27.90
CA SER A 55 28.39 -27.46 -26.98
C SER A 55 27.09 -27.69 -26.21
N ARG A 56 26.73 -28.96 -26.03
CA ARG A 56 25.53 -29.33 -25.26
C ARG A 56 25.60 -28.82 -23.82
N GLU A 57 26.78 -28.94 -23.21
CA GLU A 57 27.05 -28.50 -21.84
C GLU A 57 26.91 -26.97 -21.71
N LEU A 58 27.46 -26.23 -22.68
CA LEU A 58 27.38 -24.78 -22.69
C LEU A 58 25.94 -24.29 -22.88
N ILE A 59 25.17 -24.90 -23.78
CA ILE A 59 23.76 -24.57 -23.99
C ILE A 59 22.95 -24.76 -22.70
N VAL A 60 23.19 -25.86 -21.98
CA VAL A 60 22.53 -26.12 -20.69
C VAL A 60 22.92 -25.06 -19.65
N LEU A 61 24.21 -24.69 -19.57
CA LEU A 61 24.69 -23.64 -18.67
C LEU A 61 24.02 -22.29 -18.97
N VAL A 62 24.06 -21.85 -20.23
CA VAL A 62 23.45 -20.59 -20.68
C VAL A 62 21.96 -20.55 -20.35
N THR A 63 21.23 -21.61 -20.68
CA THR A 63 19.79 -21.71 -20.40
C THR A 63 19.51 -21.60 -18.90
N THR A 64 20.33 -22.26 -18.08
CA THR A 64 20.21 -22.24 -16.62
C THR A 64 20.48 -20.85 -16.06
N LEU A 65 21.52 -20.15 -16.53
CA LEU A 65 21.85 -18.80 -16.10
C LEU A 65 20.77 -17.79 -16.49
N VAL A 66 20.25 -17.89 -17.71
CA VAL A 66 19.14 -17.05 -18.19
C VAL A 66 17.88 -17.27 -17.33
N LEU A 67 17.55 -18.53 -17.03
CA LEU A 67 16.40 -18.86 -16.18
C LEU A 67 16.58 -18.33 -14.75
N ALA A 68 17.77 -18.51 -14.16
CA ALA A 68 18.09 -18.01 -12.82
C ALA A 68 17.98 -16.48 -12.75
N ASN A 69 18.47 -15.77 -13.77
CA ASN A 69 18.36 -14.31 -13.88
C ASN A 69 16.90 -13.85 -13.98
N LYS A 70 16.09 -14.50 -14.83
CA LYS A 70 14.65 -14.20 -14.95
C LYS A 70 13.91 -14.46 -13.65
N ALA A 71 14.17 -15.59 -12.99
CA ALA A 71 13.58 -15.91 -11.70
C ALA A 71 13.92 -14.84 -10.66
N GLY A 72 15.20 -14.46 -10.54
CA GLY A 72 15.66 -13.38 -9.66
C GLY A 72 15.00 -12.04 -9.95
N GLY A 73 14.93 -11.64 -11.22
CA GLY A 73 14.23 -10.42 -11.64
C GLY A 73 12.74 -10.43 -11.28
N SER A 74 12.05 -11.56 -11.48
CA SER A 74 10.63 -11.70 -11.14
C SER A 74 10.38 -11.59 -9.63
N VAL A 75 11.23 -12.18 -8.79
CA VAL A 75 11.12 -12.09 -7.33
C VAL A 75 11.22 -10.65 -6.89
N VAL A 76 12.17 -9.89 -7.45
CA VAL A 76 12.29 -8.49 -7.08
C VAL A 76 11.09 -7.67 -7.57
N SER A 77 10.54 -7.97 -8.74
CA SER A 77 9.31 -7.32 -9.21
C SER A 77 8.12 -7.60 -8.29
N SER A 78 7.94 -8.84 -7.85
CA SER A 78 6.87 -9.23 -6.92
C SER A 78 7.04 -8.56 -5.56
N LEU A 79 8.26 -8.50 -5.02
CA LEU A 79 8.55 -7.78 -3.78
C LEU A 79 8.25 -6.28 -3.92
N ARG A 80 8.58 -5.66 -5.07
CA ARG A 80 8.23 -4.26 -5.33
C ARG A 80 6.72 -4.05 -5.31
N ASN A 81 5.96 -4.93 -5.97
CA ASN A 81 4.50 -4.87 -5.97
C ASN A 81 3.93 -5.04 -4.55
N LEU A 82 4.50 -5.94 -3.74
CA LEU A 82 4.12 -6.10 -2.34
C LEU A 82 4.42 -4.83 -1.54
N THR A 83 5.58 -4.19 -1.73
CA THR A 83 5.89 -2.91 -1.08
C THR A 83 4.85 -1.86 -1.43
N HIS A 84 4.54 -1.67 -2.71
CA HIS A 84 3.50 -0.73 -3.15
C HIS A 84 2.15 -1.03 -2.50
N THR A 85 1.74 -2.30 -2.52
CA THR A 85 0.49 -2.74 -1.89
C THR A 85 0.46 -2.44 -0.38
N LEU A 86 1.59 -2.60 0.31
CA LEU A 86 1.69 -2.28 1.74
C LEU A 86 1.63 -0.77 2.00
N GLU A 87 2.22 0.04 1.13
CA GLU A 87 2.13 1.50 1.18
C GLU A 87 0.69 1.96 0.95
N ASP A 88 0.01 1.42 -0.06
CA ASP A 88 -1.42 1.69 -0.32
C ASP A 88 -2.27 1.34 0.91
N ARG A 89 -2.05 0.15 1.51
CA ARG A 89 -2.78 -0.25 2.73
C ARG A 89 -2.50 0.70 3.90
N LYS A 90 -1.27 1.20 4.04
CA LYS A 90 -0.91 2.15 5.09
C LYS A 90 -1.63 3.49 4.87
N GLU A 91 -1.70 3.96 3.63
CA GLU A 91 -2.41 5.18 3.26
C GLU A 91 -3.91 5.05 3.50
N THR A 92 -4.55 3.99 2.99
CA THR A 92 -5.97 3.71 3.24
C THR A 92 -6.26 3.66 4.74
N ARG A 93 -5.42 3.01 5.54
CA ARG A 93 -5.59 2.98 7.01
C ARG A 93 -5.48 4.37 7.63
N ARG A 94 -4.59 5.22 7.12
CA ARG A 94 -4.44 6.62 7.56
C ARG A 94 -5.67 7.44 7.21
N GLU A 95 -6.20 7.30 6.01
CA GLU A 95 -7.43 7.96 5.56
C GLU A 95 -8.63 7.55 6.41
N VAL A 96 -8.83 6.25 6.62
CA VAL A 96 -9.91 5.74 7.48
C VAL A 96 -9.78 6.29 8.90
N ARG A 97 -8.57 6.33 9.46
CA ARG A 97 -8.35 6.92 10.79
C ARG A 97 -8.71 8.41 10.83
N THR A 98 -8.35 9.17 9.79
CA THR A 98 -8.70 10.60 9.69
C THR A 98 -10.22 10.78 9.60
N MET A 99 -10.90 10.03 8.73
CA MET A 99 -12.36 10.06 8.60
C MET A 99 -13.07 9.68 9.91
N LEU A 100 -12.62 8.62 10.58
CA LEU A 100 -13.16 8.22 11.88
C LEU A 100 -12.96 9.29 12.96
N SER A 101 -11.86 10.04 12.90
CA SER A 101 -11.60 11.14 13.85
C SER A 101 -12.62 12.28 13.66
N GLU A 102 -12.95 12.62 12.42
CA GLU A 102 -13.99 13.61 12.09
C GLU A 102 -15.40 13.14 12.50
N VAL A 103 -15.74 11.88 12.23
CA VAL A 103 -17.01 11.26 12.66
C VAL A 103 -17.14 11.31 14.18
N ASN A 104 -16.08 10.94 14.90
CA ASN A 104 -16.07 10.99 16.36
C ASN A 104 -16.20 12.42 16.89
N ALA A 105 -15.53 13.41 16.29
CA ALA A 105 -15.69 14.81 16.68
C ALA A 105 -17.15 15.26 16.49
N THR A 106 -17.73 15.00 15.33
CA THR A 106 -19.12 15.35 15.00
C THR A 106 -20.12 14.67 15.93
N ALA A 107 -19.85 13.42 16.34
CA ALA A 107 -20.67 12.66 17.27
C ALA A 107 -20.88 13.36 18.62
N PHE A 108 -19.90 14.14 19.08
CA PHE A 108 -20.00 14.90 20.32
C PHE A 108 -20.48 16.33 20.08
N THR A 109 -20.07 16.98 18.98
CA THR A 109 -20.46 18.36 18.67
C THR A 109 -21.98 18.52 18.50
N VAL A 110 -22.66 17.61 17.77
CA VAL A 110 -24.10 17.74 17.49
C VAL A 110 -24.98 17.65 18.75
N PRO A 111 -24.78 16.67 19.67
CA PRO A 111 -25.46 16.68 20.96
C PRO A 111 -25.14 17.91 21.81
N MET A 112 -23.87 18.35 21.80
CA MET A 112 -23.45 19.52 22.59
C MET A 112 -24.13 20.80 22.11
N LEU A 113 -24.25 21.01 20.79
CA LEU A 113 -25.00 22.12 20.21
C LEU A 113 -26.49 22.03 20.49
N GLY A 114 -27.10 20.85 20.37
CA GLY A 114 -28.52 20.66 20.67
C GLY A 114 -28.85 21.00 22.12
N LEU A 115 -28.13 20.40 23.07
CA LEU A 115 -28.30 20.70 24.50
C LEU A 115 -27.94 22.15 24.83
N GLY A 116 -26.87 22.68 24.25
CA GLY A 116 -26.46 24.07 24.43
C GLY A 116 -27.53 25.06 23.96
N SER A 117 -28.11 24.84 22.78
CA SER A 117 -29.18 25.69 22.24
C SER A 117 -30.42 25.68 23.13
N LEU A 118 -30.76 24.53 23.69
CA LEU A 118 -31.91 24.33 24.57
C LEU A 118 -31.72 25.09 25.90
N LEU A 119 -30.50 25.06 26.47
CA LEU A 119 -30.12 25.87 27.63
C LEU A 119 -30.15 27.37 27.33
N LEU A 120 -29.62 27.80 26.18
CA LEU A 120 -29.63 29.20 25.78
C LEU A 120 -31.07 29.73 25.65
N ILE A 121 -31.96 29.00 24.97
CA ILE A 121 -33.37 29.37 24.83
C ILE A 121 -34.05 29.51 26.20
N ASN A 122 -33.78 28.57 27.12
CA ASN A 122 -34.34 28.65 28.47
C ASN A 122 -33.80 29.84 29.28
N SER A 123 -32.53 30.22 29.07
CA SER A 123 -31.94 31.40 29.73
C SER A 123 -32.47 32.72 29.18
N SER A 124 -32.73 32.81 27.87
CA SER A 124 -33.21 34.04 27.22
C SER A 124 -34.72 34.22 27.34
N ASN A 125 -35.48 33.14 27.46
CA ASN A 125 -36.92 33.15 27.67
C ASN A 125 -37.26 32.29 28.89
N GLU A 126 -37.36 32.92 30.07
CA GLU A 126 -37.79 32.24 31.28
C GLU A 126 -39.13 31.52 31.05
N GLY A 127 -39.17 30.23 31.43
CA GLY A 127 -40.37 29.40 31.28
C GLY A 127 -40.67 28.94 29.85
N ALA A 128 -39.78 29.12 28.86
CA ALA A 128 -39.97 28.55 27.52
C ALA A 128 -40.09 27.01 27.54
N LEU A 129 -39.20 26.33 28.29
CA LEU A 129 -39.29 24.88 28.46
C LEU A 129 -40.55 24.47 29.19
N ALA A 130 -40.92 25.20 30.26
CA ALA A 130 -42.14 24.94 31.03
C ALA A 130 -43.42 25.12 30.20
N ARG A 131 -43.44 26.06 29.24
CA ARG A 131 -44.54 26.23 28.29
C ARG A 131 -44.67 25.06 27.31
N VAL A 132 -43.55 24.51 26.84
CA VAL A 132 -43.54 23.34 25.94
C VAL A 132 -43.93 22.07 26.71
N THR A 133 -43.36 21.83 27.89
CA THR A 133 -43.65 20.64 28.70
C THR A 133 -44.99 20.69 29.42
N GLY A 134 -45.61 21.87 29.55
CA GLY A 134 -46.92 22.04 30.19
C GLY A 134 -48.12 21.57 29.39
N SER A 135 -47.97 21.32 28.08
CA SER A 135 -49.04 20.77 27.23
C SER A 135 -48.82 19.29 26.94
N GLY A 136 -49.89 18.48 26.94
CA GLY A 136 -49.78 17.04 26.64
C GLY A 136 -49.15 16.76 25.27
N LEU A 137 -49.43 17.59 24.26
CA LEU A 137 -48.81 17.51 22.93
C LEU A 137 -47.31 17.83 22.96
N GLY A 138 -46.89 18.86 23.71
CA GLY A 138 -45.49 19.20 23.83
C GLY A 138 -44.68 18.14 24.57
N GLN A 139 -45.28 17.49 25.57
CA GLN A 139 -44.64 16.38 26.29
C GLN A 139 -44.41 15.16 25.37
N THR A 140 -45.36 14.81 24.51
CA THR A 140 -45.16 13.77 23.48
C THR A 140 -44.10 14.14 22.44
N LEU A 141 -44.05 15.39 21.99
CA LEU A 141 -43.04 15.85 21.02
C LEU A 141 -41.62 15.82 21.60
N VAL A 142 -41.46 16.19 22.89
CA VAL A 142 -40.17 16.09 23.60
C VAL A 142 -39.72 14.64 23.74
N LEU A 143 -40.64 13.71 24.04
CA LEU A 143 -40.32 12.28 24.10
C LEU A 143 -39.84 11.75 22.74
N ILE A 144 -40.52 12.12 21.65
CA ILE A 144 -40.14 11.72 20.29
C ILE A 144 -38.76 12.31 19.93
N SER A 145 -38.53 13.59 20.21
CA SER A 145 -37.26 14.25 19.88
C SER A 145 -36.10 13.64 20.64
N LEU A 146 -36.28 13.35 21.94
CA LEU A 146 -35.28 12.69 22.77
C LEU A 146 -34.98 11.27 22.26
N GLY A 147 -36.00 10.53 21.84
CA GLY A 147 -35.85 9.21 21.23
C GLY A 147 -35.02 9.28 19.95
N LEU A 148 -35.34 10.21 19.04
CA LEU A 148 -34.60 10.42 17.80
C LEU A 148 -33.15 10.82 18.06
N TYR A 149 -32.90 11.69 19.05
CA TYR A 149 -31.56 12.10 19.47
C TYR A 149 -30.74 10.92 19.99
N THR A 150 -31.35 10.07 20.81
CA THR A 150 -30.71 8.90 21.40
C THR A 150 -30.35 7.87 20.33
N VAL A 151 -31.26 7.62 19.38
CA VAL A 151 -31.01 6.73 18.23
C VAL A 151 -29.89 7.30 17.35
N GLY A 152 -29.93 8.59 17.02
CA GLY A 152 -28.89 9.24 16.23
C GLY A 152 -27.51 9.14 16.88
N PHE A 153 -27.42 9.45 18.17
CA PHE A 153 -26.17 9.32 18.94
C PHE A 153 -25.66 7.88 18.95
N PHE A 154 -26.55 6.89 19.13
CA PHE A 154 -26.17 5.48 19.12
C PHE A 154 -25.64 5.03 17.76
N VAL A 155 -26.30 5.42 16.66
CA VAL A 155 -25.88 5.08 15.29
C VAL A 155 -24.50 5.66 14.98
N ILE A 156 -24.28 6.95 15.29
CA ILE A 156 -22.98 7.59 15.05
C ILE A 156 -21.87 6.89 15.86
N ARG A 157 -22.14 6.58 17.13
CA ARG A 157 -21.17 5.89 17.99
C ARG A 157 -20.88 4.46 17.54
N ARG A 158 -21.85 3.78 16.91
CA ARG A 158 -21.68 2.45 16.30
C ARG A 158 -20.74 2.53 15.09
N LEU A 159 -20.92 3.53 14.22
CA LEU A 159 -20.08 3.76 13.03
C LEU A 159 -18.65 4.15 13.40
N GLY A 160 -18.47 4.98 14.44
CA GLY A 160 -17.14 5.41 14.92
C GLY A 160 -16.30 4.32 15.59
N LYS A 161 -16.90 3.17 15.93
CA LYS A 161 -16.24 2.02 16.57
C LYS A 161 -15.77 0.94 15.58
N ILE A 162 -15.97 1.12 14.27
CA ILE A 162 -15.50 0.14 13.29
C ILE A 162 -13.97 0.15 13.30
N GLU A 163 -13.38 -0.82 13.98
CA GLU A 163 -11.95 -1.10 13.98
C GLU A 163 -11.56 -1.77 12.65
N VAL A 164 -10.50 -1.24 12.02
CA VAL A 164 -9.82 -1.83 10.84
C VAL A 164 -8.59 -2.62 11.27
#